data_AF-A0A1Z5JJR2-F1
#
_entry.id   AF-A0A1Z5JJR2-F1
#
_cell.length_a   1.000
_cell.length_b   1.000
_cell.length_c   1.000
_cell.angle_alpha   90.00
_cell.angle_beta   90.00
_cell.angle_gamma   90.00
#
_symmetry.space_group_name_H-M   'P 1'
#
loop_
_entity.id
_entity.type
_entity.pdbx_description
1 polymer ?
#
loop_
_entity_poly.entity_id
_entity_poly.type
_entity_poly.pdbx_seq_one_letter_code
_entity_poly.pdbx_strand_id
1 'polypeptide(L)'
;MIVMTPETIDRTSSATESNEDENSMLEDALESVKSMTAGFSSDNSFVGTLISRMNPALCLTPHSDTTSSCVIVDDSWFEPTPISVTIKTLLGPLRSEGRGRTVALQRIYRLTDREHEANRVAAVCTTKYDLIGAILPSLAPTGSSIDRRQALLLINNLCIPMENKAAILLGDQGHSLVSAFLETIRARVSECYLAVVCLFNLSLLPEAKPILFRYVPSQRKPETHSETYLKKTMSLLRTIESLTRDCLPFVINLDHASDVLSVEREAVRWSLCLMRHLSALKENAVVVANETMFPSAAIQCLEVSLQTNSDLGFWRQDSLETSSLMILVHLAQHGAKCVERLRSYTNVQPVLRQLKGKGGIHELRAITVLRILEETPIETDSGKTSRKLRNWV
;
A
#
# COMPACT_ATOMS: atom_id res chain seq x y z
N MET A 1 -48.34 -34.82 -22.83
CA MET A 1 -48.15 -33.39 -23.12
C MET A 1 -49.37 -32.67 -22.57
N ILE A 2 -49.32 -32.27 -21.30
CA ILE A 2 -50.42 -31.63 -20.57
C ILE A 2 -49.79 -30.54 -19.69
N VAL A 3 -50.30 -29.32 -19.86
CA VAL A 3 -50.09 -28.15 -19.02
C VAL A 3 -50.95 -28.29 -17.77
N MET A 4 -50.42 -28.01 -16.57
CA MET A 4 -51.15 -27.37 -15.45
C MET A 4 -50.17 -26.80 -14.41
N THR A 5 -50.43 -25.57 -13.97
CA THR A 5 -50.07 -24.96 -12.68
C THR A 5 -51.38 -24.79 -11.87
N PRO A 6 -51.38 -24.21 -10.66
CA PRO A 6 -50.61 -24.47 -9.43
C PRO A 6 -51.55 -24.72 -8.23
N GLU A 7 -51.09 -25.36 -7.13
CA GLU A 7 -51.79 -25.26 -5.84
C GLU A 7 -50.85 -25.18 -4.64
N THR A 8 -51.20 -24.23 -3.78
CA THR A 8 -50.70 -23.84 -2.47
C THR A 8 -50.87 -24.92 -1.40
N ILE A 9 -49.84 -25.14 -0.57
CA ILE A 9 -50.02 -25.69 0.78
C ILE A 9 -49.19 -24.86 1.76
N ASP A 10 -49.91 -24.22 2.68
CA ASP A 10 -49.41 -23.54 3.86
C ASP A 10 -49.54 -24.51 5.05
N ARG A 11 -48.45 -24.72 5.81
CA ARG A 11 -48.46 -25.22 7.20
C ARG A 11 -47.20 -24.77 7.94
N THR A 12 -47.40 -23.77 8.78
CA THR A 12 -46.64 -23.41 9.97
C THR A 12 -46.35 -24.60 10.90
N SER A 13 -45.12 -24.74 11.39
CA SER A 13 -44.75 -24.67 12.84
C SER A 13 -43.35 -25.24 13.12
N SER A 14 -42.72 -24.68 14.16
CA SER A 14 -41.58 -25.17 14.96
C SER A 14 -40.15 -24.82 14.52
N ALA A 15 -39.65 -23.69 15.05
CA ALA A 15 -38.31 -23.56 15.64
C ALA A 15 -38.19 -22.16 16.29
N THR A 16 -38.80 -21.99 17.46
CA THR A 16 -38.50 -20.89 18.39
C THR A 16 -37.91 -21.51 19.63
N GLU A 17 -36.61 -21.76 19.61
CA GLU A 17 -35.79 -22.10 20.77
C GLU A 17 -34.32 -22.00 20.34
N SER A 18 -33.68 -20.85 20.63
CA SER A 18 -32.23 -20.67 20.87
C SER A 18 -31.70 -19.23 20.67
N ASN A 19 -32.53 -18.21 20.38
CA ASN A 19 -32.02 -16.85 20.12
C ASN A 19 -31.85 -15.95 21.37
N GLU A 20 -32.17 -16.44 22.57
CA GLU A 20 -32.02 -15.63 23.79
C GLU A 20 -30.58 -15.69 24.34
N ASP A 21 -29.86 -16.81 24.16
CA ASP A 21 -28.46 -16.93 24.61
C ASP A 21 -27.47 -16.19 23.71
N GLU A 22 -27.70 -16.15 22.39
CA GLU A 22 -26.84 -15.40 21.47
C GLU A 22 -27.00 -13.88 21.63
N ASN A 23 -28.21 -13.40 21.93
CA ASN A 23 -28.44 -11.98 22.22
C ASN A 23 -27.89 -11.57 23.60
N SER A 24 -27.94 -12.44 24.60
CA SER A 24 -27.32 -12.17 25.91
C SER A 24 -25.79 -12.06 25.79
N MET A 25 -25.14 -12.95 25.02
CA MET A 25 -23.69 -12.87 24.80
C MET A 25 -23.28 -11.65 23.97
N LEU A 26 -24.12 -11.21 23.03
CA LEU A 26 -23.88 -9.99 22.25
C LEU A 26 -24.10 -8.72 23.07
N GLU A 27 -25.08 -8.68 23.97
CA GLU A 27 -25.29 -7.56 24.89
C GLU A 27 -24.18 -7.48 25.95
N ASP A 28 -23.72 -8.61 26.49
CA ASP A 28 -22.57 -8.64 27.41
C ASP A 28 -21.26 -8.23 26.72
N ALA A 29 -21.06 -8.61 25.45
CA ALA A 29 -19.94 -8.16 24.65
C ALA A 29 -20.05 -6.65 24.32
N LEU A 30 -21.25 -6.14 24.08
CA LEU A 30 -21.49 -4.71 23.84
C LEU A 30 -21.31 -3.89 25.13
N GLU A 31 -21.74 -4.39 26.28
CA GLU A 31 -21.51 -3.77 27.59
C GLU A 31 -20.04 -3.83 28.00
N SER A 32 -19.34 -4.91 27.69
CA SER A 32 -17.89 -5.02 27.89
C SER A 32 -17.15 -3.97 27.06
N VAL A 33 -17.50 -3.82 25.78
CA VAL A 33 -16.95 -2.78 24.89
C VAL A 33 -17.36 -1.37 25.33
N LYS A 34 -18.60 -1.17 25.79
CA LYS A 34 -19.05 0.12 26.36
C LYS A 34 -18.32 0.45 27.67
N SER A 35 -18.02 -0.53 28.52
CA SER A 35 -17.24 -0.30 29.76
C SER A 35 -15.76 -0.02 29.46
N MET A 36 -15.19 -0.66 28.42
CA MET A 36 -13.82 -0.38 27.95
C MET A 36 -13.71 0.99 27.27
N THR A 37 -14.80 1.51 26.71
CA THR A 37 -14.86 2.84 26.07
C THR A 37 -15.33 3.95 27.01
N ALA A 38 -16.03 3.62 28.10
CA ALA A 38 -16.51 4.56 29.12
C ALA A 38 -15.38 5.25 29.90
N GLY A 39 -14.17 4.68 29.89
CA GLY A 39 -12.95 5.32 30.44
C GLY A 39 -12.28 6.32 29.49
N PHE A 40 -12.69 6.41 28.22
CA PHE A 40 -12.11 7.30 27.22
C PHE A 40 -13.00 8.53 26.99
N SER A 41 -13.24 9.28 28.05
CA SER A 41 -13.72 10.65 27.94
C SER A 41 -12.52 11.61 27.88
N SER A 42 -12.36 12.24 26.72
CA SER A 42 -11.58 13.45 26.36
C SER A 42 -10.56 13.23 25.24
N ASP A 43 -10.90 13.74 24.05
CA ASP A 43 -10.09 14.39 23.01
C ASP A 43 -8.70 13.90 22.57
N ASN A 44 -8.16 12.80 23.11
CA ASN A 44 -6.78 12.36 22.83
C ASN A 44 -6.65 10.86 22.48
N SER A 45 -7.65 10.25 21.87
CA SER A 45 -7.45 8.89 21.33
C SER A 45 -6.60 8.97 20.05
N PHE A 46 -5.50 8.20 20.00
CA PHE A 46 -4.61 8.11 18.83
C PHE A 46 -5.36 7.81 17.52
N VAL A 47 -6.45 7.04 17.60
CA VAL A 47 -7.34 6.75 16.47
C VAL A 47 -8.18 7.98 16.10
N GLY A 48 -8.68 8.73 17.07
CA GLY A 48 -9.33 10.03 16.85
C GLY A 48 -8.40 11.05 16.20
N THR A 49 -7.14 11.13 16.62
CA THR A 49 -6.14 12.02 16.02
C THR A 49 -5.74 11.58 14.60
N LEU A 50 -5.68 10.27 14.32
CA LEU A 50 -5.34 9.75 12.99
C LEU A 50 -6.51 9.97 12.01
N ILE A 51 -7.75 9.69 12.46
CA ILE A 51 -8.96 9.91 11.67
C ILE A 51 -9.19 11.42 11.46
N SER A 52 -8.90 12.26 12.46
CA SER A 52 -9.00 13.72 12.30
C SER A 52 -7.94 14.23 11.30
N ARG A 53 -6.70 13.75 11.34
CA ARG A 53 -5.64 14.17 10.39
C ARG A 53 -5.79 13.59 8.98
N MET A 54 -6.54 12.50 8.82
CA MET A 54 -6.92 11.93 7.51
C MET A 54 -8.27 12.47 7.01
N ASN A 55 -8.97 13.26 7.81
CA ASN A 55 -10.21 13.91 7.39
C ASN A 55 -9.85 15.12 6.49
N PRO A 56 -10.25 15.11 5.20
CA PRO A 56 -10.00 16.24 4.32
C PRO A 56 -10.61 17.56 4.84
N ALA A 57 -11.60 17.52 5.74
CA ALA A 57 -12.15 18.71 6.39
C ALA A 57 -11.15 19.44 7.30
N LEU A 58 -10.19 18.74 7.92
CA LEU A 58 -9.17 19.35 8.78
C LEU A 58 -7.96 19.88 8.01
N CYS A 59 -7.82 19.51 6.74
CA CYS A 59 -6.94 20.21 5.79
C CYS A 59 -7.58 21.48 5.20
N LEU A 60 -8.86 21.74 5.50
CA LEU A 60 -9.61 22.91 5.03
C LEU A 60 -9.78 23.99 6.10
N THR A 61 -9.36 23.74 7.34
CA THR A 61 -9.39 24.74 8.42
C THR A 61 -8.03 25.48 8.52
N PRO A 62 -8.02 26.82 8.54
CA PRO A 62 -6.79 27.59 8.58
C PRO A 62 -6.08 27.40 9.93
N HIS A 63 -4.81 26.98 9.90
CA HIS A 63 -3.90 27.36 10.98
C HIS A 63 -3.63 28.86 10.82
N SER A 64 -3.95 29.60 11.88
CA SER A 64 -3.68 31.03 12.01
C SER A 64 -2.21 31.30 11.70
N ASP A 65 -1.95 31.94 10.56
CA ASP A 65 -0.99 33.05 10.41
C ASP A 65 -0.61 33.35 8.96
N THR A 66 -1.23 32.73 7.95
CA THR A 66 -1.16 33.26 6.58
C THR A 66 -2.51 33.19 5.88
N THR A 67 -2.97 34.35 5.41
CA THR A 67 -4.18 34.55 4.61
C THR A 67 -4.09 33.82 3.27
N SER A 68 -4.50 32.56 3.25
CA SER A 68 -4.86 31.83 2.03
C SER A 68 -6.24 31.23 2.22
N SER A 69 -7.23 31.74 1.48
CA SER A 69 -8.63 31.34 1.64
C SER A 69 -8.83 29.89 1.18
N CYS A 70 -8.95 28.97 2.12
CA CYS A 70 -9.52 27.65 1.85
C CYS A 70 -11.01 27.84 1.57
N VAL A 71 -11.41 27.58 0.33
CA VAL A 71 -12.82 27.61 -0.06
C VAL A 71 -13.43 26.26 0.30
N ILE A 72 -14.22 26.24 1.38
CA ILE A 72 -15.17 25.19 1.66
C ILE A 72 -16.19 25.20 0.51
N VAL A 73 -16.16 24.17 -0.33
CA VAL A 73 -17.20 23.95 -1.34
C VAL A 73 -18.41 23.36 -0.61
N ASP A 74 -19.49 24.13 -0.61
CA ASP A 74 -20.83 23.89 -0.07
C ASP A 74 -21.33 22.44 -0.19
N ASP A 75 -21.93 21.90 0.88
CA ASP A 75 -22.33 20.49 1.05
C ASP A 75 -23.69 20.14 0.39
N SER A 76 -24.18 20.98 -0.53
CA SER A 76 -25.52 20.90 -1.12
C SER A 76 -25.64 20.00 -2.38
N TRP A 77 -24.91 18.87 -2.47
CA TRP A 77 -24.79 18.10 -3.72
C TRP A 77 -25.18 16.62 -3.62
N PHE A 78 -26.49 16.35 -3.61
CA PHE A 78 -26.99 15.12 -4.24
C PHE A 78 -27.07 15.38 -5.75
N GLU A 79 -26.10 14.91 -6.53
CA GLU A 79 -26.22 14.96 -8.00
C GLU A 79 -27.06 13.76 -8.49
N PRO A 80 -28.27 13.97 -9.04
CA PRO A 80 -29.01 12.92 -9.74
C PRO A 80 -28.36 12.56 -11.10
N THR A 81 -27.27 13.22 -11.47
CA THR A 81 -26.59 13.07 -12.76
C THR A 81 -25.66 11.87 -12.74
N PRO A 82 -25.64 11.02 -13.79
CA PRO A 82 -24.70 9.90 -13.86
C PRO A 82 -23.26 10.39 -13.77
N ILE A 83 -22.43 9.77 -12.91
CA ILE A 83 -21.03 10.18 -12.69
C ILE A 83 -20.23 10.36 -13.99
N SER A 84 -20.50 9.54 -15.00
CA SER A 84 -19.82 9.63 -16.30
C SER A 84 -20.00 10.97 -17.01
N VAL A 85 -21.12 11.67 -16.77
CA VAL A 85 -21.38 13.02 -17.30
C VAL A 85 -20.59 14.04 -16.49
N THR A 86 -20.63 13.95 -15.16
CA THR A 86 -19.90 14.84 -14.26
C THR A 86 -18.39 14.75 -14.46
N ILE A 87 -17.82 13.55 -14.60
CA ILE A 87 -16.39 13.40 -14.89
C ILE A 87 -16.05 14.03 -16.25
N LYS A 88 -16.87 13.83 -17.29
CA LYS A 88 -16.64 14.42 -18.61
C LYS A 88 -16.55 15.94 -18.58
N THR A 89 -17.40 16.63 -17.81
CA THR A 89 -17.36 18.10 -17.71
C THR A 89 -16.12 18.58 -16.95
N LEU A 90 -15.54 17.76 -16.08
CA LEU A 90 -14.35 18.08 -15.29
C LEU A 90 -13.02 17.79 -16.01
N LEU A 91 -13.02 17.07 -17.14
CA LEU A 91 -11.78 16.76 -17.89
C LEU A 91 -11.08 18.00 -18.45
N GLY A 92 -11.84 18.98 -18.93
CA GLY A 92 -11.29 20.26 -19.41
C GLY A 92 -10.55 21.01 -18.30
N PRO A 93 -11.24 21.30 -17.17
CA PRO A 93 -10.61 21.87 -15.98
C PRO A 93 -9.39 21.10 -15.46
N LEU A 94 -9.41 19.76 -15.45
CA LEU A 94 -8.26 18.94 -15.04
C LEU A 94 -7.01 19.20 -15.90
N ARG A 95 -7.20 19.37 -17.21
CA ARG A 95 -6.08 19.61 -18.14
C ARG A 95 -5.54 21.03 -18.04
N SER A 96 -6.37 22.01 -17.70
CA SER A 96 -5.95 23.39 -17.47
C SER A 96 -5.09 23.54 -16.21
N GLU A 97 -4.23 24.55 -16.13
CA GLU A 97 -3.46 24.84 -14.91
C GLU A 97 -4.24 25.74 -13.94
N GLY A 98 -3.84 25.72 -12.66
CA GLY A 98 -4.38 26.60 -11.63
C GLY A 98 -5.65 26.09 -10.98
N ARG A 99 -6.42 27.00 -10.38
CA ARG A 99 -7.54 26.68 -9.46
C ARG A 99 -8.58 25.73 -10.04
N GLY A 100 -8.84 25.80 -11.35
CA GLY A 100 -9.79 24.91 -12.03
C GLY A 100 -9.41 23.43 -11.91
N ARG A 101 -8.12 23.10 -12.02
CA ARG A 101 -7.60 21.75 -11.85
C ARG A 101 -7.75 21.26 -10.42
N THR A 102 -7.34 22.09 -9.45
CA THR A 102 -7.45 21.74 -8.02
C THR A 102 -8.88 21.38 -7.64
N VAL A 103 -9.85 22.22 -8.03
CA VAL A 103 -11.27 22.00 -7.75
C VAL A 103 -11.79 20.75 -8.46
N ALA A 104 -11.38 20.51 -9.71
CA ALA A 104 -11.77 19.32 -10.44
C ALA A 104 -11.22 18.03 -9.81
N LEU A 105 -9.94 18.02 -9.41
CA LEU A 105 -9.31 16.90 -8.70
C LEU A 105 -10.03 16.59 -7.38
N GLN A 106 -10.32 17.62 -6.58
CA GLN A 106 -11.04 17.47 -5.32
C GLN A 106 -12.47 16.94 -5.52
N ARG A 107 -13.18 17.45 -6.53
CA ARG A 107 -14.54 17.01 -6.82
C ARG A 107 -14.58 15.56 -7.26
N ILE A 108 -13.67 15.13 -8.14
CA ILE A 108 -13.58 13.72 -8.56
C ILE A 108 -13.17 12.83 -7.38
N TYR A 109 -12.25 13.30 -6.54
CA TYR A 109 -11.87 12.59 -5.32
C TYR A 109 -13.08 12.32 -4.42
N ARG A 110 -13.90 13.33 -4.14
CA ARG A 110 -15.13 13.18 -3.34
C ARG A 110 -16.12 12.21 -4.00
N LEU A 111 -16.31 12.32 -5.32
CA LEU A 111 -17.19 11.41 -6.07
C LEU A 111 -16.72 9.95 -6.09
N THR A 112 -15.49 9.67 -5.66
CA THR A 112 -14.87 8.34 -5.66
C THR A 112 -14.29 7.96 -4.30
N ASP A 113 -14.69 8.67 -3.24
CA ASP A 113 -14.22 8.46 -1.88
C ASP A 113 -14.80 7.17 -1.28
N ARG A 114 -14.75 7.04 0.05
CA ARG A 114 -15.25 5.85 0.74
C ARG A 114 -16.77 5.72 0.68
N GLU A 115 -17.49 6.83 0.73
CA GLU A 115 -18.96 6.84 0.71
C GLU A 115 -19.49 6.55 -0.70
N HIS A 116 -18.67 6.86 -1.72
CA HIS A 116 -19.02 6.68 -3.13
C HIS A 116 -18.19 5.60 -3.81
N GLU A 117 -17.86 4.50 -3.12
CA GLU A 117 -16.94 3.50 -3.66
C GLU A 117 -17.42 2.82 -4.97
N ALA A 118 -18.73 2.69 -5.16
CA ALA A 118 -19.34 2.14 -6.38
C ALA A 118 -18.96 2.94 -7.64
N ASN A 119 -18.63 4.22 -7.48
CA ASN A 119 -18.23 5.10 -8.56
C ASN A 119 -16.81 4.88 -9.05
N ARG A 120 -15.92 4.27 -8.24
CA ARG A 120 -14.50 4.11 -8.57
C ARG A 120 -14.30 3.36 -9.87
N VAL A 121 -15.00 2.24 -10.07
CA VAL A 121 -14.89 1.42 -11.29
C VAL A 121 -15.42 2.20 -12.49
N ALA A 122 -16.57 2.84 -12.35
CA ALA A 122 -17.18 3.63 -13.43
C ALA A 122 -16.34 4.86 -13.84
N ALA A 123 -15.53 5.38 -12.93
CA ALA A 123 -14.63 6.51 -13.18
C ALA A 123 -13.42 6.17 -14.07
N VAL A 124 -13.03 4.89 -14.15
CA VAL A 124 -11.82 4.46 -14.85
C VAL A 124 -12.13 3.47 -15.97
N CYS A 125 -12.91 2.42 -15.70
CA CYS A 125 -13.18 1.32 -16.62
C CYS A 125 -14.27 1.66 -17.67
N THR A 126 -14.27 2.88 -18.17
CA THR A 126 -15.22 3.37 -19.17
C THR A 126 -14.49 3.74 -20.46
N THR A 127 -15.08 3.42 -21.61
CA THR A 127 -14.55 3.81 -22.92
C THR A 127 -14.92 5.24 -23.31
N LYS A 128 -15.67 5.95 -22.45
CA LYS A 128 -16.27 7.25 -22.79
C LYS A 128 -15.30 8.43 -22.63
N TYR A 129 -14.22 8.28 -21.87
CA TYR A 129 -13.25 9.33 -21.58
C TYR A 129 -11.96 8.77 -21.00
N ASP A 130 -10.90 9.58 -21.02
CA ASP A 130 -9.60 9.26 -20.42
C ASP A 130 -9.34 10.15 -19.19
N LEU A 131 -9.70 9.62 -18.02
CA LEU A 131 -9.47 10.29 -16.74
C LEU A 131 -7.99 10.28 -16.35
N ILE A 132 -7.30 9.15 -16.53
CA ILE A 132 -5.89 9.01 -16.14
C ILE A 132 -5.02 9.97 -16.94
N GLY A 133 -5.21 10.02 -18.26
CA GLY A 133 -4.50 10.97 -19.12
C GLY A 133 -4.79 12.43 -18.77
N ALA A 134 -6.00 12.75 -18.30
CA ALA A 134 -6.33 14.10 -17.83
C ALA A 134 -5.67 14.46 -16.49
N ILE A 135 -5.37 13.47 -15.63
CA ILE A 135 -4.71 13.67 -14.33
C ILE A 135 -3.19 13.83 -14.50
N LEU A 136 -2.56 13.17 -15.49
CA LEU A 136 -1.10 13.14 -15.68
C LEU A 136 -0.38 14.50 -15.55
N PRO A 137 -0.87 15.62 -16.13
CA PRO A 137 -0.21 16.92 -15.99
C PRO A 137 -0.07 17.39 -14.53
N SER A 138 -0.98 16.94 -13.65
CA SER A 138 -0.96 17.26 -12.22
C SER A 138 0.21 16.59 -11.48
N LEU A 139 0.79 15.52 -12.05
CA LEU A 139 1.89 14.77 -11.45
C LEU A 139 3.27 15.35 -11.77
N ALA A 140 3.35 16.37 -12.62
CA ALA A 140 4.63 16.98 -12.97
C ALA A 140 5.39 17.47 -11.71
N PRO A 141 6.68 17.14 -11.54
CA PRO A 141 7.43 17.56 -10.36
C PRO A 141 7.56 19.08 -10.21
N THR A 142 7.58 19.80 -11.32
CA THR A 142 7.62 21.27 -11.38
C THR A 142 6.25 21.93 -11.20
N GLY A 143 5.18 21.14 -11.14
CA GLY A 143 3.81 21.62 -10.98
C GLY A 143 3.44 21.93 -9.53
N SER A 144 2.20 22.39 -9.35
CA SER A 144 1.61 22.68 -8.03
C SER A 144 1.66 21.47 -7.09
N SER A 145 2.24 21.65 -5.90
CA SER A 145 2.27 20.61 -4.85
C SER A 145 0.85 20.19 -4.43
N ILE A 146 -0.09 21.13 -4.36
CA ILE A 146 -1.49 20.85 -4.00
C ILE A 146 -2.14 19.94 -5.05
N ASP A 147 -1.97 20.27 -6.34
CA ASP A 147 -2.54 19.46 -7.43
C ASP A 147 -1.92 18.07 -7.46
N ARG A 148 -0.59 17.99 -7.34
CA ARG A 148 0.13 16.71 -7.31
C ARG A 148 -0.31 15.84 -6.15
N ARG A 149 -0.40 16.40 -4.94
CA ARG A 149 -0.88 15.69 -3.75
C ARG A 149 -2.30 15.16 -3.98
N GLN A 150 -3.21 16.01 -4.45
CA GLN A 150 -4.60 15.63 -4.68
C GLN A 150 -4.74 14.58 -5.79
N ALA A 151 -3.95 14.69 -6.86
CA ALA A 151 -3.89 13.72 -7.94
C ALA A 151 -3.39 12.35 -7.44
N LEU A 152 -2.32 12.32 -6.65
CA LEU A 152 -1.81 11.07 -6.06
C LEU A 152 -2.82 10.43 -5.11
N LEU A 153 -3.53 11.22 -4.29
CA LEU A 153 -4.61 10.70 -3.43
C LEU A 153 -5.78 10.15 -4.24
N LEU A 154 -6.19 10.85 -5.31
CA LEU A 154 -7.23 10.38 -6.22
C LEU A 154 -6.82 9.06 -6.88
N ILE A 155 -5.62 8.98 -7.46
CA ILE A 155 -5.14 7.76 -8.11
C ILE A 155 -5.04 6.62 -7.09
N ASN A 156 -4.56 6.90 -5.88
CA ASN A 156 -4.51 5.91 -4.81
C ASN A 156 -5.90 5.29 -4.51
N ASN A 157 -6.94 6.13 -4.42
CA ASN A 157 -8.32 5.66 -4.23
C ASN A 157 -8.85 4.89 -5.45
N LEU A 158 -8.57 5.38 -6.65
CA LEU A 158 -8.96 4.73 -7.89
C LEU A 158 -8.27 3.37 -8.05
N CYS A 159 -7.08 3.16 -7.48
CA CYS A 159 -6.38 1.87 -7.48
C CYS A 159 -6.95 0.86 -6.47
N ILE A 160 -8.01 1.16 -5.70
CA ILE A 160 -8.58 0.20 -4.73
C ILE A 160 -9.29 -0.98 -5.40
N PRO A 161 -10.18 -0.82 -6.41
CA PRO A 161 -10.77 -1.94 -7.15
C PRO A 161 -9.73 -2.70 -8.00
N MET A 162 -9.94 -3.98 -8.27
CA MET A 162 -9.01 -4.79 -9.08
C MET A 162 -9.08 -4.44 -10.56
N GLU A 163 -10.29 -4.18 -11.04
CA GLU A 163 -10.62 -3.76 -12.41
C GLU A 163 -9.87 -2.49 -12.77
N ASN A 164 -9.86 -1.52 -11.84
CA ASN A 164 -9.14 -0.27 -12.04
C ASN A 164 -7.62 -0.46 -12.06
N LYS A 165 -7.04 -1.31 -11.20
CA LYS A 165 -5.59 -1.59 -11.26
C LYS A 165 -5.20 -2.11 -12.63
N ALA A 166 -5.97 -3.06 -13.16
CA ALA A 166 -5.76 -3.61 -14.49
C ALA A 166 -5.92 -2.54 -15.58
N ALA A 167 -7.01 -1.76 -15.56
CA ALA A 167 -7.26 -0.70 -16.53
C ALA A 167 -6.20 0.42 -16.50
N ILE A 168 -5.76 0.80 -15.30
CA ILE A 168 -4.76 1.85 -15.10
C ILE A 168 -3.38 1.37 -15.56
N LEU A 169 -2.94 0.18 -15.15
CA LEU A 169 -1.59 -0.28 -15.43
C LEU A 169 -1.43 -0.87 -16.83
N LEU A 170 -2.41 -1.65 -17.29
CA LEU A 170 -2.35 -2.36 -18.57
C LEU A 170 -3.03 -1.59 -19.70
N GLY A 171 -3.77 -0.51 -19.40
CA GLY A 171 -4.37 0.36 -20.39
C GLY A 171 -3.38 1.37 -20.99
N ASP A 172 -3.89 2.18 -21.91
CA ASP A 172 -3.09 3.08 -22.76
C ASP A 172 -2.20 4.06 -21.99
N GLN A 173 -2.65 4.50 -20.81
CA GLN A 173 -1.94 5.48 -19.99
C GLN A 173 -1.00 4.85 -18.96
N GLY A 174 -0.95 3.52 -18.83
CA GLY A 174 -0.22 2.85 -17.76
C GLY A 174 1.28 3.15 -17.76
N HIS A 175 1.91 3.11 -18.94
CA HIS A 175 3.33 3.47 -19.06
C HIS A 175 3.57 4.95 -18.70
N SER A 176 2.74 5.86 -19.22
CA SER A 176 2.86 7.30 -18.92
C SER A 176 2.71 7.58 -17.43
N LEU A 177 1.77 6.90 -16.77
CA LEU A 177 1.52 7.04 -15.34
C LEU A 177 2.68 6.53 -14.49
N VAL A 178 3.19 5.32 -14.77
CA VAL A 178 4.35 4.78 -14.04
C VAL A 178 5.59 5.66 -14.26
N SER A 179 5.77 6.22 -15.47
CA SER A 179 6.83 7.21 -15.74
C SER A 179 6.68 8.47 -14.88
N ALA A 180 5.47 9.03 -14.79
CA ALA A 180 5.19 10.22 -13.99
C ALA A 180 5.41 9.97 -12.49
N PHE A 181 5.04 8.79 -11.97
CA PHE A 181 5.38 8.40 -10.60
C PHE A 181 6.88 8.34 -10.38
N LEU A 182 7.62 7.78 -11.34
CA LEU A 182 9.07 7.69 -11.23
C LEU A 182 9.71 9.08 -11.22
N GLU A 183 9.28 9.98 -12.11
CA GLU A 183 9.76 11.37 -12.14
C GLU A 183 9.48 12.09 -10.82
N THR A 184 8.28 11.91 -10.27
CA THR A 184 7.91 12.42 -8.94
C THR A 184 8.86 11.93 -7.86
N ILE A 185 9.19 10.64 -7.86
CA ILE A 185 10.10 10.03 -6.88
C ILE A 185 11.54 10.54 -7.06
N ARG A 186 12.01 10.62 -8.31
CA ARG A 186 13.38 11.09 -8.63
C ARG A 186 13.58 12.55 -8.26
N ALA A 187 12.55 13.38 -8.43
CA ALA A 187 12.60 14.78 -8.09
C ALA A 187 12.60 15.06 -6.58
N ARG A 188 12.41 14.02 -5.74
CA ARG A 188 12.42 14.14 -4.26
C ARG A 188 11.46 15.20 -3.73
N VAL A 189 10.30 15.35 -4.38
CA VAL A 189 9.24 16.23 -3.87
C VAL A 189 8.62 15.62 -2.60
N SER A 190 8.02 16.45 -1.75
CA SER A 190 7.41 16.05 -0.47
C SER A 190 6.36 14.93 -0.61
N GLU A 191 5.67 14.85 -1.74
CA GLU A 191 4.64 13.85 -2.01
C GLU A 191 5.18 12.55 -2.65
N CYS A 192 6.51 12.40 -2.80
CA CYS A 192 7.08 11.24 -3.49
C CYS A 192 6.67 9.90 -2.87
N TYR A 193 6.49 9.84 -1.56
CA TYR A 193 6.01 8.63 -0.89
C TYR A 193 4.60 8.22 -1.36
N LEU A 194 3.69 9.17 -1.66
CA LEU A 194 2.35 8.89 -2.20
C LEU A 194 2.42 8.25 -3.59
N ALA A 195 3.41 8.61 -4.41
CA ALA A 195 3.67 7.90 -5.67
C ALA A 195 4.10 6.45 -5.43
N VAL A 196 4.90 6.20 -4.38
CA VAL A 196 5.23 4.83 -3.95
C VAL A 196 4.00 4.07 -3.45
N VAL A 197 3.08 4.72 -2.74
CA VAL A 197 1.77 4.11 -2.34
C VAL A 197 0.97 3.69 -3.56
N CYS A 198 0.88 4.56 -4.58
CA CYS A 198 0.17 4.24 -5.81
C CYS A 198 0.79 3.01 -6.51
N LEU A 199 2.13 2.95 -6.59
CA LEU A 199 2.85 1.79 -7.13
C LEU A 199 2.62 0.52 -6.31
N PHE A 200 2.61 0.62 -4.97
CA PHE A 200 2.28 -0.49 -4.08
C PHE A 200 0.87 -1.02 -4.37
N ASN A 201 -0.13 -0.13 -4.48
CA ASN A 201 -1.50 -0.54 -4.78
C ASN A 201 -1.62 -1.17 -6.16
N LEU A 202 -0.91 -0.67 -7.18
CA LEU A 202 -0.85 -1.33 -8.48
C LEU A 202 -0.20 -2.72 -8.40
N SER A 203 0.83 -2.91 -7.56
CA SER A 203 1.52 -4.19 -7.39
C SER A 203 0.67 -5.32 -6.76
N LEU A 204 -0.49 -4.95 -6.18
CA LEU A 204 -1.49 -5.91 -5.70
C LEU A 204 -2.09 -6.73 -6.85
N LEU A 205 -2.13 -6.19 -8.06
CA LEU A 205 -2.45 -6.96 -9.26
C LEU A 205 -1.33 -7.99 -9.52
N PRO A 206 -1.61 -9.30 -9.60
CA PRO A 206 -0.58 -10.32 -9.82
C PRO A 206 0.30 -10.05 -11.05
N GLU A 207 -0.32 -9.65 -12.16
CA GLU A 207 0.31 -9.35 -13.44
C GLU A 207 1.21 -8.09 -13.37
N ALA A 208 0.96 -7.20 -12.41
CA ALA A 208 1.75 -5.98 -12.24
C ALA A 208 3.15 -6.24 -11.70
N LYS A 209 3.33 -7.28 -10.87
CA LYS A 209 4.62 -7.54 -10.20
C LYS A 209 5.80 -7.66 -11.19
N PRO A 210 5.75 -8.50 -12.24
CA PRO A 210 6.85 -8.58 -13.20
C PRO A 210 7.01 -7.29 -14.03
N ILE A 211 5.91 -6.58 -14.32
CA ILE A 211 5.92 -5.33 -15.09
C ILE A 211 6.65 -4.24 -14.31
N LEU A 212 6.21 -3.98 -13.07
CA LEU A 212 6.77 -2.94 -12.22
C LEU A 212 8.22 -3.26 -11.84
N PHE A 213 8.54 -4.51 -11.50
CA PHE A 213 9.89 -4.89 -11.08
C PHE A 213 10.94 -4.67 -12.18
N ARG A 214 10.56 -4.85 -13.44
CA ARG A 214 11.43 -4.69 -14.62
C ARG A 214 11.24 -3.35 -15.32
N TYR A 215 10.45 -2.44 -14.75
CA TYR A 215 10.12 -1.18 -15.40
C TYR A 215 11.37 -0.31 -15.56
N VAL A 216 11.61 0.13 -16.79
CA VAL A 216 12.66 1.10 -17.16
C VAL A 216 12.01 2.17 -18.04
N PRO A 217 12.09 3.46 -17.65
CA PRO A 217 11.65 4.55 -18.51
C PRO A 217 12.36 4.51 -19.86
N SER A 218 11.65 4.90 -20.91
CA SER A 218 12.17 5.01 -22.28
C SER A 218 12.31 3.71 -23.08
N GLN A 219 11.92 2.55 -22.55
CA GLN A 219 11.82 1.31 -23.34
C GLN A 219 10.37 1.01 -23.71
N ARG A 220 9.88 1.58 -24.82
CA ARG A 220 8.58 1.23 -25.42
C ARG A 220 8.51 -0.20 -25.96
N LYS A 221 9.63 -0.94 -25.98
CA LYS A 221 9.65 -2.35 -26.36
C LYS A 221 10.15 -3.19 -25.18
N PRO A 222 9.43 -4.26 -24.80
CA PRO A 222 9.93 -5.22 -23.83
C PRO A 222 11.15 -5.90 -24.45
N GLU A 223 12.35 -5.50 -24.04
CA GLU A 223 13.55 -6.28 -24.34
C GLU A 223 13.41 -7.62 -23.61
N THR A 224 13.45 -8.68 -24.40
CA THR A 224 13.59 -10.07 -23.95
C THR A 224 14.69 -10.19 -22.90
N HIS A 225 14.32 -10.72 -21.73
CA HIS A 225 15.16 -11.26 -20.66
C HIS A 225 16.65 -10.91 -20.71
N SER A 226 17.01 -9.65 -20.50
CA SER A 226 18.41 -9.26 -20.39
C SER A 226 18.70 -8.74 -18.98
N GLU A 227 19.74 -9.29 -18.36
CA GLU A 227 20.39 -8.90 -17.10
C GLU A 227 20.84 -7.42 -17.04
N THR A 228 20.49 -6.62 -18.06
CA THR A 228 20.90 -5.23 -18.24
C THR A 228 20.01 -4.21 -17.53
N TYR A 229 18.78 -4.54 -17.12
CA TYR A 229 17.90 -3.52 -16.48
C TYR A 229 18.39 -3.10 -15.09
N LEU A 230 19.04 -3.99 -14.35
CA LEU A 230 19.61 -3.68 -13.02
C LEU A 230 20.84 -2.78 -13.11
N LYS A 231 21.53 -2.77 -14.27
CA LYS A 231 22.60 -1.83 -14.59
C LYS A 231 22.08 -0.44 -14.97
N LYS A 232 20.79 -0.31 -15.29
CA LYS A 232 20.17 0.98 -15.61
C LYS A 232 19.79 1.70 -14.33
N THR A 233 20.52 2.79 -14.03
CA THR A 233 20.24 3.73 -12.93
C THR A 233 18.85 4.39 -13.01
N MET A 234 18.16 4.21 -14.14
CA MET A 234 16.84 4.75 -14.42
C MET A 234 15.69 3.80 -14.10
N SER A 235 15.93 2.52 -13.77
CA SER A 235 14.84 1.58 -13.48
C SER A 235 14.01 1.98 -12.25
N LEU A 236 12.76 1.49 -12.18
CA LEU A 236 11.89 1.70 -11.03
C LEU A 236 12.57 1.19 -9.75
N LEU A 237 13.09 -0.04 -9.79
CA LEU A 237 13.77 -0.66 -8.65
C LEU A 237 14.92 0.22 -8.12
N ARG A 238 15.82 0.70 -8.98
CA ARG A 238 16.96 1.54 -8.57
C ARG A 238 16.52 2.91 -8.06
N THR A 239 15.41 3.43 -8.57
CA THR A 239 14.87 4.71 -8.10
C THR A 239 14.27 4.58 -6.70
N ILE A 240 13.50 3.52 -6.43
CA ILE A 240 12.97 3.22 -5.09
C ILE A 240 14.10 2.91 -4.12
N GLU A 241 15.12 2.17 -4.56
CA GLU A 241 16.32 1.89 -3.77
C GLU A 241 17.06 3.18 -3.39
N SER A 242 17.24 4.09 -4.35
CA SER A 242 17.87 5.38 -4.09
C SER A 242 17.04 6.23 -3.12
N LEU A 243 15.71 6.28 -3.26
CA LEU A 243 14.85 6.98 -2.30
C LEU A 243 15.02 6.40 -0.89
N THR A 244 14.99 5.07 -0.78
CA THR A 244 15.14 4.37 0.50
C THR A 244 16.51 4.67 1.11
N ARG A 245 17.57 4.66 0.32
CA ARG A 245 18.93 4.96 0.78
C ARG A 245 19.04 6.35 1.39
N ASP A 246 18.43 7.33 0.74
CA ASP A 246 18.50 8.74 1.17
C ASP A 246 17.69 8.96 2.46
N CYS A 247 16.54 8.30 2.60
CA CYS A 247 15.64 8.46 3.74
C CYS A 247 15.96 7.53 4.94
N LEU A 248 16.63 6.39 4.72
CA LEU A 248 16.88 5.39 5.76
C LEU A 248 17.62 5.95 7.00
N PRO A 249 18.66 6.80 6.87
CA PRO A 249 19.37 7.35 8.03
C PRO A 249 18.46 8.09 9.02
N PHE A 250 17.40 8.75 8.55
CA PHE A 250 16.43 9.45 9.39
C PHE A 250 15.54 8.49 10.17
N VAL A 251 15.27 7.30 9.62
CA VAL A 251 14.41 6.28 10.22
C VAL A 251 15.16 5.44 11.24
N ILE A 252 16.45 5.17 10.99
CA ILE A 252 17.26 4.31 11.86
C ILE A 252 18.00 5.08 12.96
N ASN A 253 17.99 6.42 12.90
CA ASN A 253 18.52 7.24 13.98
C ASN A 253 17.55 7.20 15.17
N LEU A 254 18.01 6.66 16.31
CA LEU A 254 17.23 6.53 17.53
C LEU A 254 16.66 7.87 18.04
N ASP A 255 17.38 8.97 17.84
CA ASP A 255 16.94 10.32 18.26
C ASP A 255 15.71 10.80 17.47
N HIS A 256 15.47 10.22 16.30
CA HIS A 256 14.35 10.57 15.40
C HIS A 256 13.35 9.41 15.22
N ALA A 257 13.64 8.23 15.77
CA ALA A 257 12.83 7.03 15.60
C ALA A 257 11.41 7.14 16.21
N SER A 258 11.16 8.13 17.08
CA SER A 258 9.85 8.44 17.64
C SER A 258 8.97 9.28 16.71
N ASP A 259 9.53 9.91 15.68
CA ASP A 259 8.75 10.67 14.69
C ASP A 259 8.13 9.72 13.66
N VAL A 260 6.99 9.14 14.05
CA VAL A 260 6.23 8.19 13.23
C VAL A 260 5.62 8.86 11.98
N LEU A 261 5.55 10.20 11.93
CA LEU A 261 4.82 10.93 10.89
C LEU A 261 5.73 11.69 9.91
N SER A 262 7.05 11.47 9.98
CA SER A 262 7.99 12.08 9.02
C SER A 262 7.78 11.55 7.60
N VAL A 263 8.03 12.42 6.61
CA VAL A 263 7.93 12.08 5.19
C VAL A 263 8.95 11.01 4.82
N GLU A 264 10.13 11.06 5.43
CA GLU A 264 11.22 10.11 5.27
C GLU A 264 10.82 8.72 5.76
N ARG A 265 10.16 8.63 6.93
CA ARG A 265 9.66 7.34 7.45
C ARG A 265 8.58 6.77 6.55
N GLU A 266 7.64 7.58 6.08
CA GLU A 266 6.62 7.14 5.14
C GLU A 266 7.24 6.68 3.81
N ALA A 267 8.25 7.38 3.30
CA ALA A 267 8.98 6.98 2.10
C ALA A 267 9.66 5.61 2.25
N VAL A 268 10.35 5.37 3.38
CA VAL A 268 10.99 4.07 3.66
C VAL A 268 9.93 2.99 3.87
N ARG A 269 8.88 3.26 4.66
CA ARG A 269 7.78 2.32 4.93
C ARG A 269 7.16 1.83 3.63
N TRP A 270 6.72 2.75 2.77
CA TRP A 270 6.07 2.38 1.52
C TRP A 270 7.00 1.76 0.49
N SER A 271 8.29 2.14 0.49
CA SER A 271 9.31 1.47 -0.32
C SER A 271 9.47 0.01 0.09
N LEU A 272 9.51 -0.28 1.40
CA LEU A 272 9.57 -1.64 1.92
C LEU A 272 8.25 -2.39 1.69
N CYS A 273 7.08 -1.75 1.81
CA CYS A 273 5.79 -2.35 1.43
C CYS A 273 5.78 -2.78 -0.04
N LEU A 274 6.23 -1.92 -0.96
CA LEU A 274 6.33 -2.24 -2.38
C LEU A 274 7.31 -3.40 -2.62
N MET A 275 8.51 -3.35 -2.02
CA MET A 275 9.50 -4.41 -2.19
C MET A 275 9.06 -5.75 -1.61
N ARG A 276 8.36 -5.74 -0.47
CA ARG A 276 7.70 -6.93 0.09
C ARG A 276 6.80 -7.59 -0.96
N HIS A 277 5.96 -6.79 -1.62
CA HIS A 277 5.00 -7.31 -2.61
C HIS A 277 5.66 -7.79 -3.89
N LEU A 278 6.66 -7.08 -4.38
CA LEU A 278 7.40 -7.50 -5.57
C LEU A 278 8.24 -8.76 -5.29
N SER A 279 8.76 -8.91 -4.07
CA SER A 279 9.55 -10.07 -3.64
C SER A 279 8.73 -11.34 -3.38
N ALA A 280 7.40 -11.28 -3.46
CA ALA A 280 6.56 -12.49 -3.40
C ALA A 280 6.75 -13.40 -4.64
N LEU A 281 7.34 -12.88 -5.73
CA LEU A 281 7.78 -13.66 -6.87
C LEU A 281 9.24 -14.11 -6.66
N LYS A 282 9.49 -15.41 -6.88
CA LYS A 282 10.81 -16.02 -6.66
C LYS A 282 11.93 -15.31 -7.41
N GLU A 283 11.71 -15.00 -8.69
CA GLU A 283 12.72 -14.36 -9.56
C GLU A 283 13.08 -12.96 -9.04
N ASN A 284 12.07 -12.23 -8.56
CA ASN A 284 12.27 -10.91 -7.98
C ASN A 284 12.98 -10.99 -6.62
N ALA A 285 12.59 -11.95 -5.78
CA ALA A 285 13.21 -12.17 -4.47
C ALA A 285 14.71 -12.42 -4.56
N VAL A 286 15.15 -13.22 -5.54
CA VAL A 286 16.57 -13.50 -5.77
C VAL A 286 17.33 -12.20 -6.08
N VAL A 287 16.77 -11.34 -6.94
CA VAL A 287 17.36 -10.04 -7.26
C VAL A 287 17.36 -9.11 -6.04
N VAL A 288 16.24 -9.03 -5.31
CA VAL A 288 16.14 -8.18 -4.10
C VAL A 288 17.15 -8.62 -3.04
N ALA A 289 17.31 -9.91 -2.80
CA ALA A 289 18.30 -10.42 -1.85
C ALA A 289 19.73 -10.03 -2.25
N ASN A 290 20.11 -10.26 -3.50
CA ASN A 290 21.52 -10.25 -3.90
C ASN A 290 22.00 -8.92 -4.47
N GLU A 291 21.11 -8.12 -5.05
CA GLU A 291 21.49 -6.96 -5.86
C GLU A 291 20.97 -5.62 -5.32
N THR A 292 20.30 -5.62 -4.16
CA THR A 292 19.71 -4.41 -3.58
C THR A 292 20.03 -4.26 -2.10
N MET A 293 19.84 -3.05 -1.55
CA MET A 293 19.99 -2.79 -0.12
C MET A 293 18.78 -3.16 0.75
N PHE A 294 17.64 -3.55 0.18
CA PHE A 294 16.40 -3.77 0.93
C PHE A 294 16.48 -4.80 2.06
N PRO A 295 17.21 -5.93 1.93
CA PRO A 295 17.37 -6.86 3.05
C PRO A 295 18.05 -6.18 4.26
N SER A 296 19.12 -5.42 4.02
CA SER A 296 19.83 -4.69 5.06
C SER A 296 18.97 -3.59 5.68
N ALA A 297 18.24 -2.83 4.85
CA ALA A 297 17.33 -1.79 5.31
C ALA A 297 16.22 -2.37 6.21
N ALA A 298 15.61 -3.50 5.81
CA ALA A 298 14.59 -4.18 6.61
C ALA A 298 15.14 -4.65 7.97
N ILE A 299 16.35 -5.22 8.02
CA ILE A 299 16.97 -5.65 9.27
C ILE A 299 17.22 -4.45 10.20
N GLN A 300 17.76 -3.34 9.67
CA GLN A 300 18.02 -2.13 10.46
C GLN A 300 16.72 -1.50 10.99
N CYS A 301 15.66 -1.44 10.18
CA CYS A 301 14.35 -0.95 10.63
C CYS A 301 13.77 -1.84 11.74
N LEU A 302 13.87 -3.17 11.62
CA LEU A 302 13.43 -4.08 12.70
C LEU A 302 14.24 -3.88 13.98
N GLU A 303 15.56 -3.75 13.85
CA GLU A 303 16.46 -3.55 15.00
C GLU A 303 16.08 -2.31 15.79
N VAL A 304 15.87 -1.17 15.11
CA VAL A 304 15.47 0.10 15.75
C VAL A 304 14.05 0.03 16.30
N SER A 305 13.10 -0.54 15.54
CA SER A 305 11.72 -0.67 16.02
C SER A 305 11.62 -1.57 17.25
N LEU A 306 12.42 -2.64 17.36
CA LEU A 306 12.44 -3.50 18.54
C LEU A 306 13.07 -2.84 19.77
N GLN A 307 14.03 -1.94 19.56
CA GLN A 307 14.63 -1.13 20.64
C GLN A 307 13.70 -0.03 21.15
N THR A 308 12.90 0.56 20.26
CA THR A 308 12.06 1.73 20.58
C THR A 308 10.62 1.38 20.94
N ASN A 309 10.06 0.32 20.34
CA ASN A 309 8.72 -0.19 20.64
C ASN A 309 8.69 -1.72 20.57
N SER A 310 8.87 -2.35 21.72
CA SER A 310 8.92 -3.80 21.83
C SER A 310 7.55 -4.48 21.78
N ASP A 311 6.45 -3.73 21.87
CA ASP A 311 5.10 -4.27 21.89
C ASP A 311 4.58 -4.53 20.47
N LEU A 312 4.42 -5.83 20.16
CA LEU A 312 3.97 -6.30 18.85
C LEU A 312 2.50 -5.98 18.58
N GLY A 313 1.70 -5.65 19.60
CA GLY A 313 0.30 -5.23 19.43
C GLY A 313 0.15 -3.95 18.59
N PHE A 314 1.20 -3.14 18.50
CA PHE A 314 1.22 -1.93 17.65
C PHE A 314 1.62 -2.20 16.20
N TRP A 315 2.07 -3.41 15.86
CA TRP A 315 2.53 -3.74 14.51
C TRP A 315 1.32 -4.00 13.61
N ARG A 316 0.83 -2.93 13.00
CA ARG A 316 -0.31 -2.99 12.09
C ARG A 316 0.07 -3.60 10.74
N GLN A 317 -0.96 -4.00 9.99
CA GLN A 317 -0.80 -4.30 8.58
C GLN A 317 -0.15 -3.12 7.85
N ASP A 318 0.87 -3.40 7.05
CA ASP A 318 1.66 -2.41 6.28
C ASP A 318 2.43 -1.39 7.12
N SER A 319 2.62 -1.66 8.42
CA SER A 319 3.60 -0.93 9.23
C SER A 319 5.02 -1.18 8.73
N LEU A 320 5.94 -0.30 9.11
CA LEU A 320 7.36 -0.41 8.76
C LEU A 320 7.93 -1.76 9.24
N GLU A 321 7.58 -2.16 10.45
CA GLU A 321 8.01 -3.37 11.13
C GLU A 321 7.47 -4.61 10.43
N THR A 322 6.15 -4.64 10.19
CA THR A 322 5.50 -5.75 9.50
C THR A 322 6.08 -5.94 8.11
N SER A 323 6.28 -4.85 7.36
CA SER A 323 6.83 -4.93 6.01
C SER A 323 8.29 -5.35 5.99
N SER A 324 9.09 -4.88 6.95
CA SER A 324 10.48 -5.28 7.11
C SER A 324 10.60 -6.78 7.40
N LEU A 325 9.82 -7.30 8.35
CA LEU A 325 9.80 -8.73 8.67
C LEU A 325 9.35 -9.57 7.46
N MET A 326 8.31 -9.13 6.77
CA MET A 326 7.76 -9.87 5.63
C MET A 326 8.70 -9.91 4.42
N ILE A 327 9.55 -8.89 4.21
CA ILE A 327 10.63 -9.01 3.22
C ILE A 327 11.52 -10.19 3.57
N LEU A 328 12.00 -10.28 4.82
CA LEU A 328 12.87 -11.39 5.26
C LEU A 328 12.18 -12.75 5.11
N VAL A 329 10.88 -12.84 5.39
CA VAL A 329 10.06 -14.03 5.15
C VAL A 329 10.08 -14.43 3.68
N HIS A 330 9.73 -13.53 2.77
CA HIS A 330 9.71 -13.83 1.34
C HIS A 330 11.10 -14.24 0.82
N LEU A 331 12.16 -13.53 1.24
CA LEU A 331 13.52 -13.87 0.84
C LEU A 331 13.91 -15.27 1.34
N ALA A 332 13.64 -15.60 2.60
CA ALA A 332 13.93 -16.93 3.15
C ALA A 332 13.16 -18.05 2.43
N GLN A 333 11.91 -17.81 2.02
CA GLN A 333 11.08 -18.78 1.31
C GLN A 333 11.56 -19.09 -0.12
N HIS A 334 12.37 -18.22 -0.74
CA HIS A 334 12.65 -18.29 -2.17
C HIS A 334 13.99 -18.97 -2.57
N GLY A 335 14.62 -19.72 -1.65
CA GLY A 335 15.66 -20.71 -1.94
C GLY A 335 17.06 -20.36 -1.43
N ALA A 336 18.01 -21.28 -1.64
CA ALA A 336 19.34 -21.27 -1.00
C ALA A 336 20.12 -19.96 -1.19
N LYS A 337 20.13 -19.37 -2.39
CA LYS A 337 20.84 -18.10 -2.65
C LYS A 337 20.34 -16.94 -1.79
N CYS A 338 19.02 -16.81 -1.61
CA CYS A 338 18.46 -15.77 -0.75
C CYS A 338 18.81 -16.03 0.72
N VAL A 339 18.74 -17.29 1.15
CA VAL A 339 19.08 -17.71 2.52
C VAL A 339 20.56 -17.45 2.83
N GLU A 340 21.46 -17.81 1.93
CA GLU A 340 22.90 -17.54 2.07
C GLU A 340 23.18 -16.05 2.16
N ARG A 341 22.52 -15.25 1.32
CA ARG A 341 22.64 -13.80 1.39
C ARG A 341 22.10 -13.24 2.71
N LEU A 342 20.97 -13.73 3.20
CA LEU A 342 20.46 -13.36 4.51
C LEU A 342 21.45 -13.72 5.64
N ARG A 343 22.06 -14.91 5.60
CA ARG A 343 23.10 -15.33 6.57
C ARG A 343 24.34 -14.43 6.58
N SER A 344 24.65 -13.78 5.47
CA SER A 344 25.77 -12.84 5.41
C SER A 344 25.58 -11.58 6.28
N TYR A 345 24.35 -11.28 6.71
CA TYR A 345 24.07 -10.20 7.65
C TYR A 345 24.20 -10.70 9.09
N THR A 346 25.24 -10.24 9.79
CA THR A 346 25.55 -10.68 11.17
C THR A 346 24.44 -10.42 12.17
N ASN A 347 23.63 -9.38 11.95
CA ASN A 347 22.54 -8.97 12.85
C ASN A 347 21.18 -9.62 12.53
N VAL A 348 21.00 -10.34 11.40
CA VAL A 348 19.68 -10.90 11.04
C VAL A 348 19.14 -11.87 12.11
N GLN A 349 19.97 -12.80 12.57
CA GLN A 349 19.53 -13.78 13.56
C GLN A 349 19.35 -13.15 14.95
N PRO A 350 20.27 -12.32 15.48
CA PRO A 350 20.04 -11.59 16.72
C PRO A 350 18.73 -10.79 16.74
N VAL A 351 18.44 -10.03 15.67
CA VAL A 351 17.23 -9.22 15.55
C VAL A 351 15.98 -10.11 15.57
N LEU A 352 15.95 -11.17 14.77
CA LEU A 352 14.80 -12.08 14.72
C LEU A 352 14.59 -12.84 16.04
N ARG A 353 15.66 -13.17 16.78
CA ARG A 353 15.56 -13.85 18.08
C ARG A 353 14.89 -12.97 19.15
N GLN A 354 14.96 -11.65 19.04
CA GLN A 354 14.25 -10.74 19.95
C GLN A 354 12.72 -10.82 19.84
N LEU A 355 12.19 -11.40 18.75
CA LEU A 355 10.75 -11.63 18.57
C LEU A 355 10.26 -12.92 19.24
N LYS A 356 11.18 -13.79 19.71
CA LYS A 356 10.83 -15.05 20.38
C LYS A 356 10.22 -14.77 21.75
N GLY A 357 9.15 -15.48 22.07
CA GLY A 357 8.41 -15.36 23.34
C GLY A 357 7.44 -14.17 23.39
N LYS A 358 7.28 -13.40 22.30
CA LYS A 358 6.37 -12.24 22.26
C LYS A 358 4.95 -12.56 21.78
N GLY A 359 4.70 -13.78 21.30
CA GLY A 359 3.41 -14.24 20.82
C GLY A 359 3.02 -13.71 19.43
N GLY A 360 1.92 -14.26 18.92
CA GLY A 360 1.26 -13.77 17.71
C GLY A 360 1.95 -14.11 16.38
N ILE A 361 1.39 -13.57 15.29
CA ILE A 361 1.80 -13.91 13.92
C ILE A 361 3.24 -13.45 13.59
N HIS A 362 3.72 -12.38 14.22
CA HIS A 362 5.06 -11.84 13.98
C HIS A 362 6.15 -12.76 14.57
N GLU A 363 5.92 -13.33 15.76
CA GLU A 363 6.81 -14.35 16.31
C GLU A 363 6.88 -15.57 15.39
N LEU A 364 5.73 -16.10 14.95
CA LEU A 364 5.68 -17.27 14.07
C LEU A 364 6.47 -17.05 12.77
N ARG A 365 6.34 -15.86 12.17
CA ARG A 365 7.11 -15.45 10.99
C ARG A 365 8.61 -15.41 11.27
N ALA A 366 9.02 -14.82 12.39
CA ALA A 366 10.43 -14.73 12.76
C ALA A 366 11.06 -16.12 13.02
N ILE A 367 10.36 -16.99 13.75
CA ILE A 367 10.78 -18.38 13.99
C ILE A 367 10.91 -19.13 12.66
N THR A 368 9.97 -18.95 11.75
CA THR A 368 10.02 -19.59 10.42
C THR A 368 11.28 -19.18 9.66
N VAL A 369 11.61 -17.88 9.66
CA VAL A 369 12.84 -17.39 9.01
C VAL A 369 14.08 -17.96 9.69
N LEU A 370 14.16 -17.90 11.03
CA LEU A 370 15.28 -18.46 11.80
C LEU A 370 15.49 -19.93 11.48
N ARG A 371 14.42 -20.72 11.46
CA ARG A 371 14.46 -22.14 11.14
C ARG A 371 15.04 -22.38 9.73
N ILE A 372 14.57 -21.64 8.72
CA ILE A 372 15.12 -21.75 7.36
C ILE A 372 16.62 -21.37 7.33
N LEU A 373 17.00 -20.32 8.06
CA LEU A 373 18.39 -19.87 8.19
C LEU A 373 19.27 -20.87 8.94
N GLU A 374 18.72 -21.75 9.76
CA GLU A 374 19.47 -22.77 10.51
C GLU A 374 19.48 -24.13 9.77
N GLU A 375 18.40 -24.50 9.09
CA GLU A 375 18.22 -25.83 8.50
C GLU A 375 18.72 -25.97 7.05
N THR A 376 18.80 -24.89 6.26
CA THR A 376 19.16 -25.00 4.83
C THR A 376 20.67 -25.30 4.68
N PRO A 377 21.10 -26.47 4.17
CA PRO A 377 22.52 -26.73 3.96
C PRO A 377 23.11 -25.66 3.03
N ILE A 378 24.36 -25.24 3.26
CA ILE A 378 25.09 -24.47 2.26
C ILE A 378 25.22 -25.40 1.05
N GLU A 379 24.61 -25.05 -0.09
CA GLU A 379 24.85 -25.76 -1.34
C GLU A 379 26.32 -25.53 -1.72
N THR A 380 27.20 -26.38 -1.21
CA THR A 380 28.50 -26.59 -1.85
C THR A 380 28.21 -27.19 -3.22
N ASP A 381 28.97 -26.75 -4.22
CA ASP A 381 28.73 -26.91 -5.66
C ASP A 381 28.75 -28.38 -6.18
N SER A 382 28.48 -29.37 -5.33
CA SER A 382 28.38 -30.78 -5.66
C SER A 382 26.94 -31.28 -5.53
N GLY A 383 26.18 -31.10 -6.62
CA GLY A 383 25.11 -31.96 -7.11
C GLY A 383 24.20 -32.74 -6.14
N LYS A 384 22.90 -32.44 -6.26
CA LYS A 384 21.73 -33.29 -5.97
C LYS A 384 21.35 -33.51 -4.50
N THR A 385 20.45 -32.67 -3.98
CA THR A 385 19.21 -33.16 -3.34
C THR A 385 18.14 -32.08 -3.29
N SER A 386 17.09 -32.22 -4.11
CA SER A 386 15.86 -31.43 -3.98
C SER A 386 14.71 -32.37 -3.67
N ARG A 387 14.12 -32.27 -2.47
CA ARG A 387 12.69 -32.51 -2.25
C ARG A 387 12.25 -32.15 -0.83
N LYS A 388 11.09 -31.48 -0.80
CA LYS A 388 10.16 -31.22 0.32
C LYS A 388 10.41 -29.95 1.15
N LEU A 389 9.92 -28.82 0.61
CA LEU A 389 9.39 -27.69 1.40
C LEU A 389 8.30 -26.96 0.57
N ARG A 390 7.37 -27.74 0.01
CA ARG A 390 6.14 -27.22 -0.58
C ARG A 390 5.00 -27.83 0.22
N ASN A 391 4.32 -26.98 1.00
CA ASN A 391 2.97 -27.12 1.58
C ASN A 391 2.93 -26.54 3.00
N TRP A 392 3.14 -25.22 3.15
CA TRP A 392 2.70 -24.43 4.31
C TRP A 392 2.45 -23.00 3.83
N VAL A 393 1.27 -22.79 3.23
CA VAL A 393 0.52 -21.51 3.26
C VAL A 393 -0.94 -21.90 3.42
#